data_AF-A0A398AV72-F1
#
_entry.id   AF-A0A398AV72-F1
#
_cell.length_a   1.000
_cell.length_b   1.000
_cell.length_c   1.000
_cell.angle_alpha   90.00
_cell.angle_beta   90.00
_cell.angle_gamma   90.00
#
_symmetry.space_group_name_H-M   'P 1'
#
loop_
_entity.id
_entity.type
_entity.pdbx_description
1 polymer ?
#
loop_
_entity_poly.entity_id
_entity_poly.type
_entity_poly.pdbx_seq_one_letter_code
_entity_poly.pdbx_strand_id
1 'polypeptide(L)'
;MGYNCVSLILTILLVVITWPVVYGNDATPILQNKNRIEQWFNNNVPSQNGRGDFKTLTEAINSVPVGNKERVIIKLGHGEYKEKEQALSMRISGNKATFYNCKLYGYQDTICDDTGNHFFKDCYIEGTFDFIFGSGRSLYLSTQLNVVGDGLRVITAHAGKSTEEKSGYSFVHCKVTGTGTGIYLGRAWMSHPKVVYAYTDMSSVVNPTVFYGEYKCSGPGSRKEKKVKYTQDIDNI
;
A
#
# COMPACT_ATOMS: atom_id res chain seq x y z
N MET A 1 -0.41 24.75 7.47
CA MET A 1 -0.11 23.95 8.67
C MET A 1 1.13 23.13 8.37
N GLY A 2 2.24 23.45 9.02
CA GLY A 2 3.54 22.83 8.75
C GLY A 2 3.61 21.46 9.41
N TYR A 3 3.83 20.42 8.62
CA TYR A 3 4.16 19.10 9.14
C TYR A 3 5.65 19.09 9.48
N ASN A 4 5.99 18.98 10.77
CA ASN A 4 7.36 18.67 11.18
C ASN A 4 7.66 17.23 10.76
N CYS A 5 8.28 17.09 9.59
CA CYS A 5 8.69 15.80 9.05
C CYS A 5 10.13 15.51 9.50
N VAL A 6 10.30 14.50 10.35
CA VAL A 6 11.61 13.84 10.49
C VAL A 6 11.78 12.99 9.24
N SER A 7 12.51 13.51 8.24
CA SER A 7 12.85 12.75 7.03
C SER A 7 13.98 11.79 7.35
N LEU A 8 13.63 10.53 7.66
CA LEU A 8 14.57 9.42 7.68
C LEU A 8 14.50 8.71 6.33
N ILE A 9 15.53 8.89 5.49
CA ILE A 9 15.66 8.13 4.24
C ILE A 9 16.11 6.71 4.63
N LEU A 10 15.16 5.82 4.86
CA LEU A 10 15.42 4.40 5.07
C LEU A 10 14.87 3.62 3.88
N THR A 11 15.77 3.09 3.05
CA THR A 11 15.41 2.13 2.02
C THR A 11 15.13 0.79 2.68
N ILE A 12 13.93 0.61 3.23
CA ILE A 12 13.47 -0.69 3.74
C ILE A 12 13.10 -1.54 2.51
N LEU A 13 13.92 -2.54 2.22
CA LEU A 13 13.51 -3.70 1.43
C LEU A 13 13.03 -4.76 2.42
N LEU A 14 11.71 -4.82 2.62
CA LEU A 14 11.09 -5.85 3.44
C LEU A 14 11.05 -7.15 2.62
N VAL A 15 12.01 -8.04 2.85
CA VAL A 15 11.96 -9.41 2.31
C VAL A 15 11.49 -10.33 3.43
N VAL A 16 10.18 -10.59 3.45
CA VAL A 16 9.56 -11.57 4.33
C VAL A 16 9.80 -12.96 3.73
N ILE A 17 10.95 -13.56 4.02
CA ILE A 17 11.14 -15.00 3.81
C ILE A 17 10.83 -15.67 5.14
N THR A 18 9.60 -16.14 5.30
CA THR A 18 9.25 -17.06 6.37
C THR A 18 9.25 -18.47 5.79
N TRP A 19 10.15 -19.31 6.28
CA TRP A 19 9.91 -20.75 6.29
C TRP A 19 9.23 -21.03 7.63
N PRO A 20 7.99 -21.54 7.67
CA PRO A 20 7.42 -22.00 8.91
C PRO A 20 8.10 -23.34 9.25
N VAL A 21 9.13 -23.30 10.10
CA VAL A 21 9.44 -24.48 10.92
C VAL A 21 8.58 -24.34 12.17
N VAL A 22 7.33 -24.77 12.04
CA VAL A 22 6.45 -24.99 13.20
C VAL A 22 6.95 -26.27 13.86
N TYR A 23 7.53 -26.16 15.06
CA TYR A 23 7.57 -27.31 15.95
C TYR A 23 6.15 -27.53 16.46
N GLY A 24 5.41 -28.41 15.78
CA GLY A 24 4.15 -28.90 16.30
C GLY A 24 4.44 -29.70 17.56
N ASN A 25 3.89 -29.30 18.69
CA ASN A 25 3.61 -30.26 19.73
C ASN A 25 2.31 -30.97 19.33
N ASP A 26 2.37 -32.27 19.04
CA ASP A 26 1.24 -33.06 18.52
C ASP A 26 0.06 -33.23 19.51
N ALA A 27 0.02 -32.45 20.59
CA ALA A 27 -0.98 -32.56 21.65
C ALA A 27 -2.29 -31.82 21.37
N THR A 28 -2.33 -30.89 20.40
CA THR A 28 -3.54 -30.10 20.12
C THR A 28 -3.92 -30.20 18.64
N PRO A 29 -5.01 -30.88 18.26
CA PRO A 29 -5.41 -31.03 16.87
C PRO A 29 -5.84 -29.70 16.24
N ILE A 30 -5.36 -29.43 15.02
CA ILE A 30 -5.79 -28.29 14.20
C ILE A 30 -7.25 -28.51 13.81
N LEU A 31 -8.09 -27.50 14.05
CA LEU A 31 -9.53 -27.55 13.71
C LEU A 31 -9.74 -27.63 12.19
N GLN A 32 -10.66 -28.49 11.74
CA GLN A 32 -11.04 -28.61 10.33
C GLN A 32 -11.79 -27.36 9.79
N ASN A 33 -12.44 -26.60 10.66
CA ASN A 33 -13.14 -25.39 10.25
C ASN A 33 -12.14 -24.24 10.02
N LYS A 34 -11.90 -23.91 8.76
CA LYS A 34 -10.98 -22.85 8.31
C LYS A 34 -11.22 -21.50 9.00
N ASN A 35 -12.46 -21.16 9.30
CA ASN A 35 -12.82 -19.87 9.92
C ASN A 35 -12.44 -19.77 11.41
N ARG A 36 -12.01 -20.88 12.04
CA ARG A 36 -11.62 -20.92 13.46
C ARG A 36 -10.12 -21.14 13.69
N ILE A 37 -9.34 -21.34 12.62
CA ILE A 37 -7.91 -21.65 12.70
C ILE A 37 -7.12 -20.49 13.33
N GLU A 38 -7.44 -19.25 12.96
CA GLU A 38 -6.74 -18.07 13.51
C GLU A 38 -6.99 -17.90 15.01
N GLN A 39 -8.24 -18.02 15.44
CA GLN A 39 -8.60 -17.97 16.87
C GLN A 39 -7.94 -19.12 17.64
N TRP A 40 -7.91 -20.32 17.07
CA TRP A 40 -7.22 -21.47 17.65
C TRP A 40 -5.72 -21.22 17.79
N PHE A 41 -5.06 -20.70 16.74
CA PHE A 41 -3.62 -20.41 16.75
C PHE A 41 -3.29 -19.41 17.86
N ASN A 42 -4.03 -18.30 17.94
CA ASN A 42 -3.82 -17.26 18.94
C ASN A 42 -4.02 -17.77 20.39
N ASN A 43 -4.89 -18.75 20.60
CA ASN A 43 -5.15 -19.31 21.92
C ASN A 43 -4.15 -20.42 22.33
N ASN A 44 -3.58 -21.14 21.36
CA ASN A 44 -2.81 -22.35 21.63
C ASN A 44 -1.32 -22.23 21.32
N VAL A 45 -0.92 -21.26 20.49
CA VAL A 45 0.49 -21.00 20.19
C VAL A 45 0.97 -19.86 21.08
N PRO A 46 1.81 -20.13 22.09
CA PRO A 46 2.30 -19.08 22.97
C PRO A 46 3.15 -18.08 22.19
N SER A 47 2.89 -16.80 22.43
CA SER A 47 3.71 -15.71 21.88
C SER A 47 5.16 -15.85 22.33
N GLN A 48 6.13 -15.66 21.42
CA GLN A 48 7.56 -15.69 21.72
C GLN A 48 8.06 -14.39 22.37
N ASN A 49 7.31 -13.85 23.33
CA ASN A 49 7.68 -12.63 24.02
C ASN A 49 9.05 -12.80 24.72
N GLY A 50 9.97 -11.84 24.48
CA GLY A 50 11.25 -11.76 25.18
C GLY A 50 12.44 -12.50 24.56
N ARG A 51 12.33 -13.00 23.31
CA ARG A 51 13.45 -13.66 22.60
C ARG A 51 14.23 -12.77 21.61
N GLY A 52 13.84 -11.51 21.43
CA GLY A 52 14.49 -10.57 20.51
C GLY A 52 15.47 -9.62 21.21
N ASP A 53 16.37 -9.02 20.43
CA ASP A 53 17.36 -8.04 20.90
C ASP A 53 16.72 -6.74 21.40
N PHE A 54 15.52 -6.42 20.91
CA PHE A 54 14.76 -5.21 21.23
C PHE A 54 13.30 -5.53 21.54
N LYS A 55 12.63 -4.66 22.32
CA LYS A 55 11.21 -4.80 22.64
C LYS A 55 10.31 -4.00 21.69
N THR A 56 10.86 -2.96 21.06
CA THR A 56 10.14 -2.05 20.17
C THR A 56 10.83 -1.95 18.81
N LEU A 57 10.07 -1.62 17.76
CA LEU A 57 10.60 -1.28 16.44
C LEU A 57 11.45 -0.02 16.51
N THR A 58 11.01 0.98 17.29
CA THR A 58 11.75 2.23 17.48
C THR A 58 13.17 1.97 18.02
N GLU A 59 13.33 1.10 19.02
CA GLU A 59 14.65 0.71 19.55
C GLU A 59 15.51 0.04 18.48
N ALA A 60 14.95 -0.93 17.73
CA ALA A 60 15.66 -1.64 16.68
C ALA A 60 16.08 -0.74 15.51
N ILE A 61 15.27 0.28 15.18
CA ILE A 61 15.59 1.27 14.15
C ILE A 61 16.71 2.20 14.66
N ASN A 62 16.61 2.67 15.89
CA ASN A 62 17.60 3.57 16.49
C ASN A 62 18.97 2.92 16.70
N SER A 63 19.06 1.59 16.69
CA SER A 63 20.35 0.89 16.74
C SER A 63 21.11 0.94 15.42
N VAL A 64 20.50 1.37 14.30
CA VAL A 64 21.16 1.50 13.00
C VAL A 64 21.95 2.82 12.94
N PRO A 65 23.27 2.79 12.70
CA PRO A 65 24.06 4.02 12.62
C PRO A 65 23.62 4.94 11.48
N VAL A 66 23.58 6.25 11.75
CA VAL A 66 23.36 7.27 10.72
C VAL A 66 24.48 7.20 9.67
N GLY A 67 24.11 7.26 8.39
CA GLY A 67 25.07 7.18 7.28
C GLY A 67 25.58 5.77 6.97
N ASN A 68 24.98 4.74 7.58
CA ASN A 68 25.27 3.35 7.27
C ASN A 68 25.09 3.05 5.77
N LYS A 69 26.09 2.39 5.17
CA LYS A 69 26.14 2.05 3.74
C LYS A 69 25.79 0.59 3.46
N GLU A 70 25.72 -0.23 4.51
CA GLU A 70 25.46 -1.67 4.40
C GLU A 70 24.00 -2.01 4.64
N ARG A 71 23.53 -3.15 4.13
CA ARG A 71 22.17 -3.61 4.42
C ARG A 71 22.08 -4.09 5.87
N VAL A 72 21.19 -3.47 6.65
CA VAL A 72 20.76 -3.99 7.96
C VAL A 72 19.40 -4.67 7.82
N ILE A 73 19.26 -5.87 8.40
CA ILE A 73 18.02 -6.65 8.39
C ILE A 73 17.44 -6.67 9.80
N ILE A 74 16.33 -5.99 10.01
CA ILE A 74 15.55 -6.07 11.25
C ILE A 74 14.50 -7.17 11.07
N LYS A 75 14.57 -8.21 11.90
CA LYS A 75 13.58 -9.30 11.91
C LYS A 75 12.56 -9.07 13.01
N LEU A 76 11.29 -9.04 12.63
CA LEU A 76 10.19 -8.89 13.57
C LEU A 76 9.64 -10.27 13.91
N GLY A 77 9.48 -10.53 15.21
CA GLY A 77 8.72 -11.68 15.68
C GLY A 77 7.24 -11.53 15.33
N HIS A 78 6.48 -12.62 15.41
CA HIS A 78 5.02 -12.49 15.31
C HIS A 78 4.51 -11.70 16.54
N GLY A 79 3.57 -10.80 16.31
CA GLY A 79 2.98 -10.02 17.39
C GLY A 79 2.26 -8.78 16.88
N GLU A 80 1.52 -8.14 17.78
CA GLU A 80 0.96 -6.81 17.58
C GLU A 80 1.90 -5.80 18.23
N TYR A 81 2.48 -4.90 17.42
CA TYR A 81 3.40 -3.87 17.89
C TYR A 81 2.68 -2.52 17.91
N LYS A 82 2.41 -2.00 19.11
CA LYS A 82 1.73 -0.70 19.32
C LYS A 82 2.75 0.36 19.70
N GLU A 83 3.04 1.28 18.78
CA GLU A 83 3.89 2.43 19.01
C GLU A 83 3.07 3.73 18.89
N LYS A 84 3.47 4.76 19.64
CA LYS A 84 2.68 6.00 19.76
C LYS A 84 2.93 6.93 18.58
N GLU A 85 2.06 6.95 17.55
CA GLU A 85 2.01 8.03 16.55
C GLU A 85 0.57 8.26 16.01
N GLN A 86 0.32 9.46 15.44
CA GLN A 86 -0.98 9.87 14.92
C GLN A 86 -1.14 9.59 13.40
N ALA A 87 -2.25 8.90 13.07
CA ALA A 87 -3.14 9.05 11.90
C ALA A 87 -2.60 9.12 10.45
N LEU A 88 -1.58 8.33 10.10
CA LEU A 88 -1.33 7.81 8.74
C LEU A 88 -0.90 6.33 8.88
N SER A 89 -1.24 5.43 7.94
CA SER A 89 -0.72 4.05 8.03
C SER A 89 0.77 3.99 7.67
N MET A 90 1.22 4.78 6.69
CA MET A 90 2.62 4.84 6.30
C MET A 90 2.97 6.12 5.55
N ARG A 91 4.11 6.75 5.88
CA ARG A 91 4.74 7.79 5.05
C ARG A 91 6.07 7.29 4.51
N ILE A 92 6.32 7.52 3.22
CA ILE A 92 7.56 7.14 2.54
C ILE A 92 8.17 8.35 1.87
N SER A 93 9.32 8.80 2.40
CA SER A 93 10.12 9.89 1.81
C SER A 93 11.52 9.40 1.40
N GLY A 94 11.78 8.09 1.54
CA GLY A 94 13.08 7.46 1.29
C GLY A 94 13.20 6.93 -0.14
N ASN A 95 14.30 7.26 -0.84
CA ASN A 95 14.48 6.81 -2.20
C ASN A 95 14.76 5.30 -2.32
N LYS A 96 14.26 4.67 -3.40
CA LYS A 96 14.40 3.24 -3.72
C LYS A 96 13.76 2.29 -2.71
N ALA A 97 12.76 2.74 -1.96
CA ALA A 97 12.03 1.90 -1.00
C ALA A 97 11.15 0.86 -1.72
N THR A 98 11.09 -0.36 -1.18
CA THR A 98 10.39 -1.46 -1.84
C THR A 98 9.60 -2.32 -0.85
N PHE A 99 8.36 -2.65 -1.20
CA PHE A 99 7.41 -3.36 -0.36
C PHE A 99 6.91 -4.60 -1.09
N TYR A 100 7.10 -5.77 -0.49
CA TYR A 100 6.67 -7.04 -1.06
C TYR A 100 5.70 -7.72 -0.12
N ASN A 101 4.54 -8.12 -0.65
CA ASN A 101 3.57 -8.93 0.07
C ASN A 101 3.07 -8.29 1.38
N CYS A 102 3.01 -6.95 1.40
CA CYS A 102 2.55 -6.16 2.54
C CYS A 102 1.05 -5.94 2.48
N LYS A 103 0.40 -5.87 3.65
CA LYS A 103 -0.98 -5.39 3.77
C LYS A 103 -0.99 -4.06 4.52
N LEU A 104 -1.56 -3.03 3.91
CA LEU A 104 -1.60 -1.67 4.42
C LEU A 104 -3.07 -1.28 4.57
N TYR A 105 -3.48 -1.02 5.81
CA TYR A 105 -4.87 -0.74 6.16
C TYR A 105 -4.99 0.68 6.70
N GLY A 106 -5.97 1.42 6.20
CA GLY A 106 -6.32 2.73 6.72
C GLY A 106 -7.68 3.18 6.23
N TYR A 107 -7.95 4.46 6.42
CA TYR A 107 -9.16 5.13 5.94
C TYR A 107 -8.75 6.23 4.98
N GLN A 108 -8.84 7.49 5.43
CA GLN A 108 -8.28 8.62 4.71
C GLN A 108 -6.76 8.64 4.87
N ASP A 109 -6.05 9.03 3.81
CA ASP A 109 -4.61 9.27 3.82
C ASP A 109 -3.79 8.04 4.28
N THR A 110 -4.18 6.83 3.85
CA THR A 110 -3.52 5.58 4.29
C THR A 110 -2.02 5.59 4.02
N ILE A 111 -1.61 5.89 2.78
CA ILE A 111 -0.20 5.94 2.37
C ILE A 111 0.14 7.34 1.85
N CYS A 112 1.05 8.01 2.57
CA CYS A 112 1.74 9.20 2.09
C CYS A 112 2.99 8.76 1.30
N ASP A 113 2.80 8.51 0.00
CA ASP A 113 3.85 8.25 -0.98
C ASP A 113 4.48 9.58 -1.42
N ASP A 114 5.23 10.17 -0.48
CA ASP A 114 5.63 11.58 -0.43
C ASP A 114 6.64 11.95 -1.53
N THR A 115 7.82 11.34 -1.50
CA THR A 115 8.90 11.62 -2.46
C THR A 115 9.88 10.45 -2.56
N GLY A 116 10.51 10.30 -3.72
CA GLY A 116 11.45 9.21 -4.01
C GLY A 116 10.95 8.25 -5.09
N ASN A 117 11.72 7.19 -5.33
CA ASN A 117 11.35 6.10 -6.23
C ASN A 117 10.90 4.90 -5.39
N HIS A 118 9.66 4.43 -5.55
CA HIS A 118 9.15 3.32 -4.75
C HIS A 118 8.60 2.18 -5.60
N PHE A 119 8.64 0.97 -5.06
CA PHE A 119 8.11 -0.22 -5.72
C PHE A 119 7.28 -1.08 -4.75
N PHE A 120 6.04 -1.35 -5.12
CA PHE A 120 5.12 -2.20 -4.37
C PHE A 120 4.79 -3.42 -5.23
N LYS A 121 4.95 -4.62 -4.68
CA LYS A 121 4.66 -5.87 -5.40
C LYS A 121 3.88 -6.83 -4.53
N ASP A 122 2.82 -7.40 -5.11
CA ASP A 122 1.94 -8.39 -4.45
C ASP A 122 1.33 -7.87 -3.13
N CYS A 123 1.11 -6.55 -3.04
CA CYS A 123 0.59 -5.93 -1.83
C CYS A 123 -0.95 -5.91 -1.82
N TYR A 124 -1.50 -5.61 -0.65
CA TYR A 124 -2.89 -5.23 -0.44
C TYR A 124 -2.93 -3.86 0.23
N ILE A 125 -3.67 -2.92 -0.33
CA ILE A 125 -3.80 -1.56 0.19
C ILE A 125 -5.28 -1.24 0.31
N GLU A 126 -5.72 -0.83 1.51
CA GLU A 126 -7.11 -0.51 1.80
C GLU A 126 -7.27 0.93 2.29
N GLY A 127 -8.31 1.63 1.80
CA GLY A 127 -8.66 2.96 2.29
C GLY A 127 -9.96 3.52 1.73
N THR A 128 -10.19 4.81 2.00
CA THR A 128 -11.44 5.51 1.65
C THR A 128 -11.19 6.73 0.76
N PHE A 129 -10.54 7.77 1.29
CA PHE A 129 -10.23 9.03 0.59
C PHE A 129 -8.73 9.18 0.44
N ASP A 130 -8.30 9.52 -0.77
CA ASP A 130 -6.91 9.84 -1.11
C ASP A 130 -5.90 8.87 -0.50
N PHE A 131 -6.27 7.59 -0.43
CA PHE A 131 -5.56 6.67 0.44
C PHE A 131 -4.17 6.30 -0.09
N ILE A 132 -3.83 6.73 -1.31
CA ILE A 132 -2.47 6.86 -1.83
C ILE A 132 -2.27 8.29 -2.33
N PHE A 133 -1.43 9.07 -1.66
CA PHE A 133 -1.23 10.50 -1.99
C PHE A 133 0.23 10.92 -1.84
N GLY A 134 0.61 12.02 -2.50
CA GLY A 134 2.00 12.53 -2.50
C GLY A 134 2.57 12.74 -3.90
N SER A 135 3.89 12.84 -3.99
CA SER A 135 4.64 13.13 -5.22
C SER A 135 5.75 12.09 -5.52
N GLY A 136 5.63 10.89 -4.96
CA GLY A 136 6.52 9.78 -5.28
C GLY A 136 6.49 9.40 -6.76
N ARG A 137 7.57 8.76 -7.22
CA ARG A 137 7.64 8.06 -8.51
C ARG A 137 7.53 6.56 -8.23
N SER A 138 6.33 6.01 -8.35
CA SER A 138 6.03 4.70 -7.79
C SER A 138 5.40 3.74 -8.78
N LEU A 139 5.85 2.49 -8.71
CA LEU A 139 5.24 1.38 -9.43
C LEU A 139 4.56 0.44 -8.43
N TYR A 140 3.28 0.20 -8.66
CA TYR A 140 2.47 -0.78 -7.95
C TYR A 140 2.19 -1.93 -8.90
N LEU A 141 2.75 -3.10 -8.63
CA LEU A 141 2.67 -4.29 -9.47
C LEU A 141 1.89 -5.39 -8.76
N SER A 142 0.94 -6.02 -9.45
CA SER A 142 0.17 -7.16 -8.91
C SER A 142 -0.47 -6.87 -7.55
N THR A 143 -0.85 -5.61 -7.31
CA THR A 143 -1.32 -5.13 -6.00
C THR A 143 -2.84 -4.99 -6.03
N GLN A 144 -3.50 -5.40 -4.94
CA GLN A 144 -4.92 -5.18 -4.75
C GLN A 144 -5.16 -3.85 -4.04
N LEU A 145 -5.95 -2.98 -4.66
CA LEU A 145 -6.45 -1.73 -4.10
C LEU A 145 -7.91 -1.95 -3.68
N ASN A 146 -8.16 -2.00 -2.37
CA ASN A 146 -9.48 -2.22 -1.83
C ASN A 146 -10.08 -0.93 -1.28
N VAL A 147 -11.22 -0.51 -1.82
CA VAL A 147 -11.87 0.73 -1.42
C VAL A 147 -13.06 0.43 -0.50
N VAL A 148 -13.13 1.11 0.63
CA VAL A 148 -14.14 0.86 1.66
C VAL A 148 -15.17 1.99 1.75
N GLY A 149 -16.44 1.59 1.80
CA GLY A 149 -17.58 2.49 2.03
C GLY A 149 -18.20 3.06 0.76
N ASP A 150 -19.34 3.70 0.93
CA ASP A 150 -20.21 4.16 -0.17
C ASP A 150 -20.14 5.68 -0.39
N GLY A 151 -20.53 6.12 -1.59
CA GLY A 151 -20.45 7.51 -2.03
C GLY A 151 -19.05 7.88 -2.52
N LEU A 152 -18.76 9.19 -2.54
CA LEU A 152 -17.49 9.70 -3.08
C LEU A 152 -16.30 9.08 -2.34
N ARG A 153 -15.48 8.29 -3.06
CA ARG A 153 -14.21 7.73 -2.58
C ARG A 153 -13.16 7.92 -3.65
N VAL A 154 -11.90 8.07 -3.24
CA VAL A 154 -10.82 8.39 -4.17
C VAL A 154 -9.60 7.57 -3.82
N ILE A 155 -9.05 6.83 -4.79
CA ILE A 155 -7.86 6.02 -4.57
C ILE A 155 -6.63 6.90 -4.47
N THR A 156 -6.40 7.74 -5.47
CA THR A 156 -5.15 8.51 -5.59
C THR A 156 -5.35 10.02 -5.54
N ALA A 157 -4.41 10.72 -4.89
CA ALA A 157 -4.29 12.17 -4.94
C ALA A 157 -2.84 12.57 -5.23
N HIS A 158 -2.45 12.53 -6.51
CA HIS A 158 -1.08 12.82 -6.93
C HIS A 158 -0.79 14.33 -6.92
N ALA A 159 0.36 14.69 -6.38
CA ALA A 159 0.81 16.06 -6.10
C ALA A 159 1.85 16.57 -7.10
N GLY A 160 1.80 16.13 -8.36
CA GLY A 160 2.67 16.63 -9.42
C GLY A 160 2.40 18.11 -9.72
N LYS A 161 3.45 18.90 -9.90
CA LYS A 161 3.37 20.37 -10.06
C LYS A 161 3.78 20.87 -11.43
N SER A 162 4.47 20.06 -12.23
CA SER A 162 4.84 20.42 -13.60
C SER A 162 4.95 19.23 -14.57
N THR A 163 4.98 19.53 -15.86
CA THR A 163 5.17 18.55 -16.94
C THR A 163 6.55 17.90 -16.89
N GLU A 164 7.57 18.59 -16.40
CA GLU A 164 8.97 18.16 -16.32
C GLU A 164 9.23 17.22 -15.13
N GLU A 165 8.41 17.30 -14.09
CA GLU A 165 8.54 16.41 -12.93
C GLU A 165 8.40 14.95 -13.34
N LYS A 166 9.31 14.11 -12.84
CA LYS A 166 9.30 12.67 -13.15
C LYS A 166 8.47 11.84 -12.16
N SER A 167 7.79 12.50 -11.22
CA SER A 167 6.85 11.90 -10.27
C SER A 167 5.62 11.34 -10.98
N GLY A 168 4.96 10.37 -10.35
CA GLY A 168 3.77 9.74 -10.89
C GLY A 168 3.58 8.33 -10.35
N TYR A 169 2.35 7.85 -10.47
CA TYR A 169 1.98 6.51 -10.04
C TYR A 169 1.61 5.64 -11.23
N SER A 170 2.18 4.44 -11.29
CA SER A 170 1.82 3.42 -12.27
C SER A 170 1.28 2.19 -11.53
N PHE A 171 0.04 1.82 -11.82
CA PHE A 171 -0.59 0.61 -11.32
C PHE A 171 -0.66 -0.41 -12.46
N VAL A 172 0.07 -1.52 -12.34
CA VAL A 172 0.25 -2.48 -13.43
C VAL A 172 -0.15 -3.87 -12.95
N HIS A 173 -1.03 -4.54 -13.69
CA HIS A 173 -1.60 -5.85 -13.31
C HIS A 173 -2.27 -5.85 -11.93
N CYS A 174 -2.82 -4.70 -11.53
CA CYS A 174 -3.48 -4.55 -10.24
C CYS A 174 -4.94 -5.03 -10.30
N LYS A 175 -5.57 -5.03 -9.12
CA LYS A 175 -7.02 -5.20 -8.99
C LYS A 175 -7.60 -4.04 -8.20
N VAL A 176 -8.68 -3.44 -8.69
CA VAL A 176 -9.46 -2.45 -7.96
C VAL A 176 -10.77 -3.07 -7.51
N THR A 177 -10.86 -3.31 -6.21
CA THR A 177 -12.03 -3.90 -5.54
C THR A 177 -12.62 -2.90 -4.55
N GLY A 178 -13.77 -3.23 -4.00
CA GLY A 178 -14.32 -2.46 -2.90
C GLY A 178 -15.76 -2.80 -2.59
N THR A 179 -16.34 -1.98 -1.74
CA THR A 179 -17.76 -2.00 -1.37
C THR A 179 -18.41 -0.69 -1.78
N GLY A 180 -19.71 -0.70 -2.10
CA GLY A 180 -20.45 0.51 -2.45
C GLY A 180 -20.28 0.97 -3.90
N THR A 181 -20.64 2.24 -4.15
CA THR A 181 -20.62 2.90 -5.45
C THR A 181 -20.01 4.30 -5.33
N GLY A 182 -19.50 4.86 -6.43
CA GLY A 182 -18.95 6.23 -6.43
C GLY A 182 -17.44 6.30 -6.14
N ILE A 183 -16.69 5.25 -6.49
CA ILE A 183 -15.24 5.18 -6.33
C ILE A 183 -14.55 5.78 -7.55
N TYR A 184 -13.65 6.73 -7.34
CA TYR A 184 -12.85 7.35 -8.39
C TYR A 184 -11.39 6.92 -8.26
N LEU A 185 -10.73 6.66 -9.40
CA LEU A 185 -9.33 6.21 -9.38
C LEU A 185 -8.34 7.29 -8.95
N GLY A 186 -8.71 8.55 -9.10
CA GLY A 186 -7.88 9.63 -8.58
C GLY A 186 -8.48 11.01 -8.74
N ARG A 187 -7.86 11.97 -8.05
CA ARG A 187 -8.09 13.41 -8.20
C ARG A 187 -6.76 14.16 -8.22
N ALA A 188 -6.79 15.37 -8.78
CA ALA A 188 -5.65 16.28 -8.74
C ALA A 188 -5.50 16.84 -7.33
N TRP A 189 -4.37 16.59 -6.67
CA TRP A 189 -4.00 17.35 -5.47
C TRP A 189 -3.24 18.63 -5.84
N MET A 190 -2.41 18.56 -6.88
CA MET A 190 -1.66 19.70 -7.43
C MET A 190 -1.95 19.86 -8.93
N SER A 191 -1.28 20.80 -9.60
CA SER A 191 -1.61 21.25 -10.96
C SER A 191 -1.39 20.21 -12.07
N HIS A 192 -0.52 19.22 -11.87
CA HIS A 192 -0.10 18.26 -12.91
C HIS A 192 -0.03 16.82 -12.37
N PRO A 193 -1.17 16.22 -11.96
CA PRO A 193 -1.19 14.83 -11.52
C PRO A 193 -0.83 13.88 -12.67
N LYS A 194 -0.11 12.79 -12.36
CA LYS A 194 0.30 11.75 -13.31
C LYS A 194 0.01 10.39 -12.68
N VAL A 195 -1.06 9.75 -13.13
CA VAL A 195 -1.47 8.45 -12.62
C VAL A 195 -1.95 7.59 -13.78
N VAL A 196 -1.36 6.40 -13.92
CA VAL A 196 -1.70 5.44 -14.98
C VAL A 196 -2.10 4.12 -14.37
N TYR A 197 -3.21 3.56 -14.85
CA TYR A 197 -3.63 2.19 -14.60
C TYR A 197 -3.46 1.38 -15.88
N ALA A 198 -2.69 0.30 -15.83
CA ALA A 198 -2.41 -0.56 -16.98
C ALA A 198 -2.69 -2.02 -16.62
N TYR A 199 -3.35 -2.74 -17.53
CA TYR A 199 -3.70 -4.16 -17.36
C TYR A 199 -4.39 -4.46 -16.03
N THR A 200 -5.13 -3.49 -15.52
CA THR A 200 -5.73 -3.53 -14.18
C THR A 200 -7.18 -3.98 -14.30
N ASP A 201 -7.58 -4.93 -13.47
CA ASP A 201 -8.96 -5.41 -13.40
C ASP A 201 -9.77 -4.55 -12.41
N MET A 202 -10.88 -3.99 -12.86
CA MET A 202 -11.69 -3.05 -12.10
C MET A 202 -13.12 -3.55 -11.92
N SER A 203 -13.49 -3.79 -10.67
CA SER A 203 -14.85 -4.17 -10.30
C SER A 203 -15.85 -3.03 -10.55
N SER A 204 -17.16 -3.33 -10.45
CA SER A 204 -18.25 -2.42 -10.83
C SER A 204 -18.40 -1.22 -9.91
N VAL A 205 -17.63 -1.18 -8.83
CA VAL A 205 -17.63 -0.10 -7.85
C VAL A 205 -16.95 1.16 -8.39
N VAL A 206 -16.04 1.01 -9.36
CA VAL A 206 -15.30 2.10 -9.98
C VAL A 206 -16.22 2.90 -10.90
N ASN A 207 -16.22 4.20 -10.70
CA ASN A 207 -16.93 5.16 -11.54
C ASN A 207 -16.12 5.40 -12.84
N PRO A 208 -16.72 5.16 -14.02
CA PRO A 208 -16.06 5.29 -15.32
C PRO A 208 -15.78 6.73 -15.78
N THR A 209 -15.92 7.75 -14.93
CA THR A 209 -15.93 9.17 -15.37
C THR A 209 -14.65 9.97 -15.11
N VAL A 210 -13.72 9.59 -14.21
CA VAL A 210 -12.56 10.46 -13.88
C VAL A 210 -11.25 9.68 -13.84
N PHE A 211 -10.33 9.95 -14.77
CA PHE A 211 -9.08 9.21 -14.90
C PHE A 211 -7.91 10.04 -15.45
N TYR A 212 -6.69 9.70 -15.02
CA TYR A 212 -5.43 10.29 -15.50
C TYR A 212 -4.64 9.40 -16.49
N GLY A 213 -5.19 8.24 -16.86
CA GLY A 213 -4.64 7.35 -17.87
C GLY A 213 -5.03 5.89 -17.63
N GLU A 214 -5.63 5.24 -18.62
CA GLU A 214 -5.94 3.80 -18.58
C GLU A 214 -5.40 3.10 -19.84
N TYR A 215 -4.81 1.92 -19.65
CA TYR A 215 -4.30 1.08 -20.73
C TYR A 215 -4.69 -0.39 -20.53
N LYS A 216 -5.49 -0.95 -21.44
CA LYS A 216 -5.89 -2.36 -21.46
C LYS A 216 -6.47 -2.85 -20.12
N CYS A 217 -7.20 -1.98 -19.42
CA CYS A 217 -7.90 -2.32 -18.18
C CYS A 217 -9.17 -3.14 -18.46
N SER A 218 -9.50 -4.07 -17.56
CA SER A 218 -10.65 -4.98 -17.70
C SER A 218 -11.68 -4.77 -16.59
N GLY A 219 -12.82 -5.45 -16.74
CA GLY A 219 -13.89 -5.45 -15.75
C GLY A 219 -14.96 -4.38 -15.98
N PRO A 220 -16.08 -4.45 -15.25
CA PRO A 220 -17.20 -3.53 -15.43
C PRO A 220 -16.85 -2.06 -15.11
N GLY A 221 -15.85 -1.82 -14.26
CA GLY A 221 -15.39 -0.47 -13.89
C GLY A 221 -14.57 0.25 -14.97
N SER A 222 -14.03 -0.48 -15.97
CA SER A 222 -13.19 0.09 -17.04
C SER A 222 -13.97 0.42 -18.34
N ARG A 223 -15.30 0.25 -18.37
CA ARG A 223 -16.12 0.43 -19.58
C ARG A 223 -16.10 1.89 -20.07
N LYS A 224 -15.79 2.06 -21.37
CA LYS A 224 -15.49 3.37 -21.99
C LYS A 224 -16.70 4.27 -22.24
N GLU A 225 -17.92 3.74 -22.16
CA GLU A 225 -19.18 4.38 -22.54
C GLU A 225 -19.57 5.63 -21.71
N LYS A 226 -18.82 5.97 -20.66
CA LYS A 226 -19.13 7.07 -19.73
C LYS A 226 -17.92 7.96 -19.37
N LYS A 227 -16.82 7.91 -20.15
CA LYS A 227 -15.60 8.69 -19.84
C LYS A 227 -15.79 10.19 -20.12
N VAL A 228 -15.31 11.06 -19.23
CA VAL A 228 -15.32 12.53 -19.45
C VAL A 228 -14.12 12.98 -20.30
N LYS A 229 -14.25 14.17 -20.92
CA LYS A 229 -13.30 14.78 -21.85
C LYS A 229 -11.82 14.81 -21.39
N TYR A 230 -11.56 14.78 -20.08
CA TYR A 230 -10.23 14.89 -19.51
C TYR A 230 -9.52 13.54 -19.29
N THR A 231 -10.19 12.42 -19.59
CA THR A 231 -9.57 11.10 -19.54
C THR A 231 -8.77 10.84 -20.82
N GLN A 232 -7.51 10.46 -20.67
CA GLN A 232 -6.70 9.97 -21.80
C GLN A 232 -6.76 8.44 -21.84
N ASP A 233 -7.36 7.91 -22.89
CA ASP A 233 -7.23 6.50 -23.26
C ASP A 233 -5.96 6.35 -24.09
N ILE A 234 -5.03 5.51 -23.62
CA ILE A 234 -3.73 5.32 -24.25
C ILE A 234 -3.63 3.98 -24.99
N ASP A 235 -4.74 3.29 -25.21
CA ASP A 235 -4.79 1.98 -25.91
C ASP A 235 -4.33 2.04 -27.37
N ASN A 236 -4.49 3.19 -28.02
CA ASN A 236 -4.28 3.39 -29.46
C ASN A 236 -3.13 4.38 -29.77
N ILE A 237 -2.20 4.58 -28.83
CA ILE A 237 -0.99 5.39 -29.04
C ILE A 237 0.14 4.52 -29.58
#